data_AF-A0A485C4W8-F1
#
_entry.id   AF-A0A485C4W8-F1
#
_cell.length_a   1.000
_cell.length_b   1.000
_cell.length_c   1.000
_cell.angle_alpha   90.00
_cell.angle_beta   90.00
_cell.angle_gamma   90.00
#
_symmetry.space_group_name_H-M   'P 1'
#
loop_
_entity.id
_entity.type
_entity.pdbx_description
1 polymer ?
#
loop_
_entity_poly.entity_id
_entity_poly.type
_entity_poly.pdbx_seq_one_letter_code
_entity_poly.pdbx_strand_id
1 'polypeptide(L)'
;MQKILVIFIGSFFQITLMVAVAVGAARRDLVEAAYTLGATNKSVVRRVIIPGAAPEIAELLRLVLGWAWTYVIVAELIGSSSGIGHMIVNSQALLNTGQMIFGIIVIGCIGLLSDLLFKAVNRRLFVWSSL
;
A
#
# COMPACT_ATOMS: atom_id res chain seq x y z
N MET A 1 0.21 19.28 7.36
CA MET A 1 0.10 18.06 8.20
C MET A 1 -1.26 17.37 8.09
N GLN A 2 -2.39 18.08 8.08
CA GLN A 2 -3.74 17.47 8.07
C GLN A 2 -3.94 16.40 6.98
N LYS A 3 -3.43 16.62 5.75
CA LYS A 3 -3.53 15.64 4.65
C LYS A 3 -2.90 14.28 4.95
N ILE A 4 -1.72 14.29 5.59
CA ILE A 4 -0.97 13.07 5.91
C ILE A 4 -1.69 12.27 6.99
N LEU A 5 -2.30 12.95 7.95
CA LEU A 5 -3.10 12.33 9.01
C LEU A 5 -4.32 11.58 8.47
N VAL A 6 -5.03 12.17 7.50
CA VAL A 6 -6.18 11.52 6.85
C VAL A 6 -5.76 10.22 6.15
N ILE A 7 -4.68 10.29 5.37
CA ILE A 7 -4.15 9.10 4.66
C ILE A 7 -3.66 8.06 5.67
N PHE A 8 -2.95 8.48 6.72
CA PHE A 8 -2.44 7.60 7.75
C PHE A 8 -3.58 6.87 8.47
N ILE A 9 -4.59 7.58 8.96
CA ILE A 9 -5.72 6.97 9.67
C ILE A 9 -6.50 6.03 8.73
N GLY A 10 -6.73 6.43 7.47
CA GLY A 10 -7.45 5.60 6.50
C GLY A 10 -6.72 4.30 6.13
N SER A 11 -5.39 4.33 6.06
CA SER A 11 -4.59 3.18 5.63
C SER A 11 -4.05 2.32 6.78
N PHE A 12 -3.77 2.89 7.94
CA PHE A 12 -3.06 2.22 9.05
C PHE A 12 -3.85 1.05 9.64
N PHE A 13 -5.14 1.24 9.93
CA PHE A 13 -5.95 0.17 10.51
C PHE A 13 -6.13 -0.98 9.53
N GLN A 14 -6.35 -0.65 8.27
CA GLN A 14 -6.53 -1.63 7.23
C GLN A 14 -5.26 -2.45 6.98
N ILE A 15 -4.10 -1.79 6.81
CA ILE A 15 -2.85 -2.50 6.56
C ILE A 15 -2.48 -3.39 7.75
N THR A 16 -2.74 -2.93 8.98
CA THR A 16 -2.49 -3.72 10.20
C THR A 16 -3.31 -5.01 10.20
N LEU A 17 -4.60 -4.94 9.85
CA LEU A 17 -5.46 -6.12 9.77
C LEU A 17 -5.03 -7.07 8.66
N MET A 18 -4.72 -6.54 7.48
CA MET A 18 -4.27 -7.35 6.34
C MET A 18 -2.96 -8.09 6.66
N VAL A 19 -2.00 -7.40 7.29
CA VAL A 19 -0.73 -8.01 7.72
C VAL A 19 -0.96 -9.08 8.80
N ALA A 20 -1.86 -8.84 9.76
CA ALA A 20 -2.19 -9.82 10.78
C ALA A 20 -2.77 -11.11 10.18
N VAL A 21 -3.63 -11.00 9.16
CA VAL A 21 -4.19 -12.14 8.43
C VAL A 21 -3.10 -12.90 7.65
N ALA A 22 -2.26 -12.19 6.89
CA ALA A 22 -1.17 -12.82 6.13
C ALA A 22 -0.18 -13.57 7.04
N VAL A 23 0.22 -12.94 8.14
CA VAL A 23 1.11 -13.55 9.13
C VAL A 23 0.43 -14.75 9.82
N GLY A 24 -0.87 -14.67 10.09
CA GLY A 24 -1.66 -15.78 10.64
C GLY A 24 -1.82 -16.96 9.69
N ALA A 25 -1.76 -16.73 8.38
CA ALA A 25 -1.79 -17.75 7.33
C ALA A 25 -0.43 -18.43 7.08
N ALA A 26 0.62 -18.06 7.84
CA ALA A 26 1.94 -18.64 7.69
C ALA A 26 1.92 -20.17 7.79
N ARG A 27 2.71 -20.82 6.92
CA ARG A 27 2.75 -22.29 6.79
C ARG A 27 3.15 -22.94 8.12
N ARG A 28 2.23 -23.73 8.67
CA ARG A 28 2.45 -24.48 9.92
C ARG A 28 3.63 -25.45 9.81
N ASP A 29 3.83 -26.07 8.65
CA ASP A 29 4.95 -27.00 8.40
C ASP A 29 6.32 -26.36 8.67
N LEU A 30 6.51 -25.10 8.26
CA LEU A 30 7.78 -24.37 8.44
C LEU A 30 8.02 -24.04 9.93
N VAL A 31 6.93 -23.76 10.65
CA VAL A 31 6.96 -23.47 12.09
C VAL A 31 7.26 -24.75 12.87
N GLU A 32 6.60 -25.85 12.55
CA GLU A 32 6.80 -27.16 13.17
C GLU A 32 8.22 -27.69 12.93
N ALA A 33 8.73 -27.61 11.70
CA ALA A 33 10.11 -28.00 11.39
C ALA A 33 11.15 -27.18 12.17
N ALA A 34 10.91 -25.88 12.37
CA ALA A 34 11.79 -25.04 13.16
C ALA A 34 11.79 -25.43 14.65
N TYR A 35 10.63 -25.82 15.20
CA TYR A 35 10.56 -26.35 16.56
C TYR A 35 11.26 -27.70 16.70
N THR A 36 11.18 -28.60 15.70
CA THR A 36 11.94 -29.86 15.69
C THR A 36 13.46 -29.62 15.69
N LEU A 37 13.91 -28.53 15.07
CA LEU A 37 15.32 -28.10 15.08
C LEU A 37 15.73 -27.35 16.36
N GLY A 38 14.85 -27.27 17.38
CA GLY A 38 15.14 -26.62 18.66
C GLY A 38 15.01 -25.10 18.66
N ALA A 39 14.31 -24.50 17.68
CA ALA A 39 14.10 -23.06 17.65
C ALA A 39 13.16 -22.60 18.79
N THR A 40 13.50 -21.45 19.40
CA THR A 40 12.63 -20.78 20.39
C THR A 40 11.57 -19.92 19.70
N ASN A 41 10.46 -19.60 20.39
CA ASN A 41 9.36 -18.78 19.84
C ASN A 41 9.82 -17.47 19.18
N LYS A 42 10.78 -16.76 19.79
CA LYS A 42 11.37 -15.53 19.21
C LYS A 42 12.16 -15.81 17.94
N SER A 43 12.87 -16.93 17.88
CA SER A 43 13.63 -17.35 16.69
C SER A 43 12.70 -17.72 15.55
N VAL A 44 11.61 -18.45 15.83
CA VAL A 44 10.58 -18.81 14.85
C VAL A 44 9.95 -17.57 14.23
N VAL A 45 9.54 -16.59 15.05
CA VAL A 45 8.98 -15.34 14.53
C VAL A 45 9.97 -14.61 13.62
N ARG A 46 11.21 -14.40 14.07
CA ARG A 46 12.18 -13.57 13.34
C ARG A 46 12.78 -14.26 12.12
N ARG A 47 12.97 -15.58 12.14
CA ARG A 47 13.70 -16.34 11.11
C ARG A 47 12.81 -17.17 10.19
N VAL A 48 11.56 -17.42 10.57
CA VAL A 48 10.63 -18.24 9.78
C VAL A 48 9.43 -17.42 9.35
N ILE A 49 8.70 -16.85 10.31
CA ILE A 49 7.44 -16.16 10.03
C ILE A 49 7.66 -14.84 9.29
N ILE A 50 8.51 -13.94 9.81
CA ILE A 50 8.78 -12.64 9.18
C ILE A 50 9.30 -12.80 7.75
N PRO A 51 10.40 -13.54 7.49
CA PRO A 51 10.91 -13.68 6.12
C PRO A 51 9.97 -14.47 5.21
N GLY A 52 9.19 -15.42 5.75
CA GLY A 52 8.18 -16.17 4.99
C GLY A 52 6.97 -15.32 4.57
N ALA A 53 6.51 -14.42 5.44
CA ALA A 53 5.38 -13.53 5.18
C ALA A 53 5.79 -12.23 4.48
N ALA A 54 7.08 -11.87 4.48
CA ALA A 54 7.58 -10.63 3.89
C ALA A 54 7.14 -10.37 2.42
N PRO A 55 7.18 -11.33 1.49
CA PRO A 55 6.69 -11.09 0.12
C PRO A 55 5.18 -10.80 0.08
N GLU A 56 4.38 -11.49 0.90
CA GLU A 56 2.94 -11.26 1.00
C GLU A 56 2.64 -9.89 1.60
N ILE A 57 3.32 -9.53 2.70
CA ILE A 57 3.22 -8.20 3.33
C ILE A 57 3.55 -7.09 2.32
N ALA A 58 4.56 -7.30 1.48
CA ALA A 58 4.93 -6.31 0.47
C ALA A 58 3.88 -6.15 -0.63
N GLU A 59 3.20 -7.24 -1.03
CA GLU A 59 2.08 -7.16 -1.96
C GLU A 59 0.85 -6.50 -1.31
N LEU A 60 0.58 -6.78 -0.03
CA LEU A 60 -0.46 -6.08 0.73
C LEU A 60 -0.19 -4.58 0.83
N LEU A 61 1.07 -4.19 1.09
CA LEU A 61 1.47 -2.78 1.12
C LEU A 61 1.20 -2.09 -0.22
N ARG A 62 1.49 -2.77 -1.34
CA ARG A 62 1.18 -2.27 -2.69
C ARG A 62 -0.32 -2.09 -2.90
N LEU A 63 -1.14 -3.06 -2.48
CA LEU A 63 -2.60 -2.97 -2.57
C LEU A 63 -3.12 -1.76 -1.78
N VAL A 64 -2.63 -1.58 -0.55
CA VAL A 64 -3.00 -0.44 0.30
C VAL A 64 -2.52 0.89 -0.29
N LEU A 65 -1.37 0.94 -0.96
CA LEU A 65 -0.92 2.13 -1.69
C LEU A 65 -1.87 2.52 -2.83
N GLY A 66 -2.44 1.53 -3.52
CA GLY A 66 -3.51 1.76 -4.49
C GLY A 66 -4.72 2.46 -3.85
N TRP A 67 -5.10 2.08 -2.64
CA TRP A 67 -6.23 2.70 -1.93
C TRP A 67 -5.85 4.04 -1.30
N ALA A 68 -4.57 4.22 -0.92
CA ALA A 68 -4.04 5.48 -0.43
C ALA A 68 -4.22 6.63 -1.44
N TRP A 69 -4.19 6.35 -2.74
CA TRP A 69 -4.50 7.34 -3.77
C TRP A 69 -5.90 7.93 -3.65
N THR A 70 -6.89 7.12 -3.32
CA THR A 70 -8.26 7.61 -3.05
C THR A 70 -8.27 8.55 -1.84
N TYR A 71 -7.53 8.20 -0.77
CA TYR A 71 -7.41 9.06 0.40
C TYR A 71 -6.64 10.36 0.13
N VAL A 72 -5.65 10.35 -0.76
CA VAL A 72 -4.95 11.57 -1.21
C VAL A 72 -5.95 12.54 -1.84
N ILE A 73 -6.80 12.05 -2.74
CA ILE A 73 -7.83 12.89 -3.39
C ILE A 73 -8.77 13.48 -2.34
N VAL A 74 -9.32 12.65 -1.44
CA VAL A 74 -10.20 13.10 -0.37
C VAL A 74 -9.52 14.14 0.53
N ALA A 75 -8.25 13.91 0.88
CA ALA A 75 -7.46 14.82 1.70
C ALA A 75 -7.19 16.16 1.00
N GLU A 76 -6.99 16.17 -0.32
CA GLU A 76 -6.87 17.39 -1.11
C GLU A 76 -8.17 18.18 -1.17
N LEU A 77 -9.32 17.50 -1.22
CA LEU A 77 -10.63 18.15 -1.30
C LEU A 77 -11.06 18.82 0.01
N ILE A 78 -10.73 18.24 1.16
CA ILE A 78 -11.20 18.71 2.47
C ILE A 78 -10.19 19.67 3.12
N GLY A 79 -8.89 19.42 2.93
CA GLY A 79 -7.82 20.05 3.71
C GLY A 79 -6.86 20.92 2.92
N SER A 80 -7.19 21.27 1.67
CA SER A 80 -6.30 22.04 0.79
C SER A 80 -7.03 22.96 -0.17
N SER A 81 -6.52 24.18 -0.34
CA SER A 81 -6.85 25.08 -1.45
C SER A 81 -5.98 24.87 -2.69
N SER A 82 -5.11 23.85 -2.69
CA SER A 82 -4.19 23.53 -3.79
C SER A 82 -3.98 22.02 -3.95
N GLY A 83 -3.95 21.53 -5.18
CA GLY A 83 -3.81 20.11 -5.51
C GLY A 83 -4.46 19.77 -6.85
N ILE A 84 -4.18 18.56 -7.36
CA ILE A 84 -4.76 18.07 -8.61
C ILE A 84 -6.27 17.83 -8.41
N GLY A 85 -6.68 17.27 -7.27
CA GLY A 85 -8.09 17.09 -6.92
C GLY A 85 -8.85 18.42 -6.81
N HIS A 86 -8.22 19.42 -6.20
CA HIS A 86 -8.79 20.78 -6.12
C HIS A 86 -8.91 21.43 -7.51
N MET A 87 -7.92 21.27 -8.38
CA MET A 87 -7.97 21.76 -9.76
C MET A 87 -9.14 21.13 -10.54
N ILE A 88 -9.39 19.83 -10.38
CA ILE A 88 -10.50 19.12 -11.04
C ILE A 88 -11.84 19.71 -10.60
N VAL A 89 -12.06 19.88 -9.28
CA VAL A 89 -13.31 20.44 -8.74
C VAL A 89 -13.50 21.90 -9.14
N ASN A 90 -12.44 22.69 -9.14
CA ASN A 90 -12.51 24.07 -9.63
C ASN A 90 -12.85 24.14 -11.12
N SER A 91 -12.22 23.28 -11.94
CA SER A 91 -12.51 23.19 -13.38
C SER A 91 -13.96 22.72 -13.64
N GLN A 92 -14.51 21.89 -12.76
CA GLN A 92 -15.92 21.49 -12.78
C GLN A 92 -16.85 22.69 -12.54
N ALA A 93 -16.55 23.52 -11.55
CA ALA A 93 -17.34 24.72 -11.25
C ALA A 93 -17.33 25.74 -12.41
N LEU A 94 -16.20 25.83 -13.12
CA LEU A 94 -16.02 26.70 -14.29
C LEU A 94 -16.54 26.09 -15.61
N LEU A 95 -17.14 24.89 -15.57
CA LEU A 95 -17.54 24.11 -16.75
C LEU A 95 -16.40 23.90 -17.77
N ASN A 96 -15.15 23.97 -17.32
CA ASN A 96 -13.97 23.73 -18.15
C ASN A 96 -13.66 22.23 -18.20
N THR A 97 -14.41 21.52 -19.05
CA THR A 97 -14.29 20.06 -19.20
C THR A 97 -12.90 19.63 -19.68
N GLY A 98 -12.22 20.44 -20.49
CA GLY A 98 -10.87 20.15 -20.97
C GLY A 98 -9.86 20.04 -19.83
N GLN A 99 -9.85 21.01 -18.93
CA GLN A 99 -8.95 21.02 -17.77
C GLN A 99 -9.32 19.93 -16.74
N MET A 100 -10.61 19.63 -16.60
CA MET A 100 -11.09 18.52 -15.76
C MET A 100 -10.56 17.17 -16.24
N ILE A 101 -10.75 16.85 -17.53
CA ILE A 101 -10.28 15.58 -18.12
C ILE A 101 -8.77 15.46 -18.02
N PHE A 102 -8.04 16.55 -18.30
CA PHE A 102 -6.59 16.58 -18.13
C PHE A 102 -6.16 16.20 -16.70
N GLY A 103 -6.81 16.76 -15.67
CA GLY A 103 -6.53 16.41 -14.28
C GLY A 103 -6.77 14.93 -13.96
N ILE A 104 -7.86 14.34 -14.48
CA ILE A 104 -8.19 12.92 -14.31
C ILE A 104 -7.13 12.03 -14.98
N ILE A 105 -6.67 12.39 -16.18
CA ILE A 105 -5.61 11.63 -16.88
C ILE A 105 -4.31 11.71 -16.09
N VAL A 106 -3.91 12.91 -15.65
CA VAL A 106 -2.67 13.12 -14.90
C VAL A 106 -2.65 12.29 -13.62
N ILE A 107 -3.74 12.31 -12.83
CA ILE A 107 -3.77 11.54 -11.57
C ILE A 107 -3.74 10.02 -11.84
N GLY A 108 -4.42 9.56 -12.90
CA GLY A 108 -4.37 8.17 -13.34
C GLY A 108 -2.95 7.74 -13.74
N CYS A 109 -2.24 8.58 -14.50
CA CYS A 109 -0.85 8.33 -14.88
C CYS A 109 0.08 8.26 -13.67
N ILE A 110 -0.03 9.19 -12.72
CA ILE A 110 0.84 9.20 -11.52
C ILE A 110 0.54 7.99 -10.63
N GLY A 111 -0.74 7.64 -10.47
CA GLY A 111 -1.16 6.43 -9.75
C GLY A 111 -0.57 5.16 -10.37
N LEU A 112 -0.70 5.03 -11.69
CA LEU A 112 -0.14 3.88 -12.43
C LEU A 112 1.38 3.81 -12.34
N LEU A 113 2.07 4.94 -12.51
CA LEU A 113 3.53 5.00 -12.40
C LEU A 113 4.00 4.60 -10.99
N SER A 114 3.28 5.06 -9.96
CA SER A 114 3.57 4.73 -8.57
C SER A 114 3.38 3.23 -8.30
N ASP A 115 2.29 2.63 -8.80
CA ASP A 115 2.05 1.18 -8.69
C ASP A 115 3.13 0.36 -9.41
N LEU A 116 3.52 0.76 -10.62
CA LEU A 116 4.55 0.10 -11.41
C LEU A 116 5.93 0.19 -10.74
N LEU A 117 6.28 1.34 -10.18
CA LEU A 117 7.51 1.53 -9.41
C LEU A 117 7.53 0.62 -8.17
N PHE A 118 6.42 0.57 -7.43
CA PHE A 118 6.30 -0.32 -6.27
C PHE A 118 6.41 -1.79 -6.67
N LYS A 119 5.76 -2.20 -7.76
CA LYS A 119 5.87 -3.56 -8.29
C LYS A 119 7.31 -3.91 -8.67
N ALA A 120 8.03 -2.99 -9.32
CA ALA A 120 9.41 -3.20 -9.72
C ALA A 120 10.35 -3.31 -8.51
N VAL A 121 10.15 -2.47 -7.50
CA VAL A 121 10.90 -2.53 -6.23
C VAL A 121 10.58 -3.82 -5.48
N ASN A 122 9.31 -4.21 -5.38
CA ASN A 122 8.88 -5.44 -4.73
C ASN A 122 9.53 -6.66 -5.39
N ARG A 123 9.50 -6.73 -6.72
CA ARG A 123 10.13 -7.83 -7.49
C ARG A 123 11.65 -7.90 -7.29
N ARG A 124 12.33 -6.75 -7.15
CA ARG A 124 13.78 -6.71 -6.87
C ARG A 124 14.11 -7.11 -5.44
N LEU A 125 13.27 -6.75 -4.48
CA LEU A 125 13.49 -7.06 -3.07
C LEU A 125 13.19 -8.52 -2.75
N PHE A 126 12.22 -9.16 -3.41
CA PHE A 126 11.78 -10.54 -3.11
C PHE A 126 11.97 -11.49 -4.28
N VAL A 127 13.14 -11.44 -4.94
CA VAL A 127 13.47 -12.33 -6.07
C VAL A 127 13.34 -13.80 -5.69
N TRP A 128 13.67 -14.16 -4.44
CA TRP A 128 13.60 -15.53 -3.93
C TRP A 128 12.17 -16.06 -3.74
N SER A 129 11.15 -15.20 -3.68
CA SER A 129 9.75 -15.62 -3.60
C SER A 129 9.17 -16.01 -4.97
N SER A 130 9.89 -15.69 -6.06
CA SER A 130 9.45 -15.98 -7.44
C SER A 130 10.08 -17.24 -8.05
N LEU A 131 10.79 -18.03 -7.22
CA LEU A 131 11.35 -19.36 -7.52
C LEU A 131 10.49 -20.43 -6.85
#